data_AF-A0A962VQA3-F1
#
_entry.id   AF-A0A962VQA3-F1
#
_cell.length_a   1.000
_cell.length_b   1.000
_cell.length_c   1.000
_cell.angle_alpha   90.00
_cell.angle_beta   90.00
_cell.angle_gamma   90.00
#
_symmetry.space_group_name_H-M   'P 1'
#
loop_
_entity.id
_entity.type
_entity.pdbx_description
1 polymer ?
#
loop_
_entity_poly.entity_id
_entity_poly.type
_entity_poly.pdbx_seq_one_letter_code
_entity_poly.pdbx_strand_id
1 'polypeptide(L)'
;VGLLEGEGRIVLPRAERQGHVFYVGTTGVGKTRALELAARQDIRNGHPVICMDPKGDPALFRCLHGEAQRAKRPFYFFHLGYPEHSARYNPIGRFSRLTEVATRIANQLPAQGNAEAFRQFAWLFTHMVGQALFALGERPDYRKTLQHMSNIDPLLVRYFEHWLDHRGPSGWRAMIDAPAEKADPPRHLKNRDPRALQLLRFYKAHELYDPVADGL
;
A
#
# COMPACT_ATOMS: atom_id res chain seq x y z
N VAL A 1 -39.84 -13.26 -29.02
CA VAL A 1 -40.66 -13.03 -27.80
C VAL A 1 -40.59 -11.55 -27.50
N GLY A 2 -41.66 -10.81 -27.78
CA GLY A 2 -41.83 -9.41 -27.39
C GLY A 2 -43.10 -9.32 -26.55
N LEU A 3 -43.12 -8.44 -25.55
CA LEU A 3 -44.29 -8.25 -24.69
C LEU A 3 -45.43 -7.60 -25.48
N LEU A 4 -46.67 -8.04 -25.21
CA LEU A 4 -47.91 -7.52 -25.80
C LEU A 4 -48.09 -6.01 -25.60
N GLU A 5 -47.46 -5.44 -24.57
CA GLU A 5 -47.59 -4.04 -24.15
C GLU A 5 -46.66 -3.07 -24.89
N GLY A 6 -45.79 -3.57 -25.78
CA GLY A 6 -44.80 -2.76 -26.48
C GLY A 6 -43.61 -2.35 -25.59
N GLU A 7 -42.65 -1.62 -26.17
CA GLU A 7 -41.47 -1.12 -25.45
C GLU A 7 -41.56 0.40 -25.25
N GLY A 8 -41.25 0.86 -24.04
CA GLY A 8 -41.24 2.27 -23.66
C GLY A 8 -39.90 2.73 -23.09
N ARG A 9 -39.63 4.04 -23.16
CA ARG A 9 -38.41 4.61 -22.57
C ARG A 9 -38.52 4.61 -21.05
N ILE A 10 -37.59 3.95 -20.38
CA ILE A 10 -37.42 4.00 -18.93
C ILE A 10 -36.28 4.96 -18.58
N VAL A 11 -36.49 5.87 -17.63
CA VAL A 11 -35.50 6.86 -17.19
C VAL A 11 -35.42 6.82 -15.67
N LEU A 12 -34.20 6.77 -15.14
CA LEU A 12 -33.92 6.94 -13.71
C LEU A 12 -33.44 8.38 -13.46
N PRO A 13 -34.18 9.21 -12.71
CA PRO A 13 -33.74 10.56 -12.37
C PRO A 13 -32.39 10.56 -11.65
N ARG A 14 -31.53 11.54 -11.95
CA ARG A 14 -30.19 11.62 -11.33
C ARG A 14 -30.24 11.76 -9.81
N ALA A 15 -31.25 12.46 -9.28
CA ALA A 15 -31.44 12.63 -7.84
C ALA A 15 -31.62 11.28 -7.13
N GLU A 16 -32.34 10.34 -7.75
CA GLU A 16 -32.60 9.02 -7.17
C GLU A 16 -31.37 8.12 -7.16
N ARG A 17 -30.38 8.38 -8.03
CA ARG A 17 -29.15 7.58 -8.07
C ARG A 17 -28.27 7.74 -6.83
N GLN A 18 -28.53 8.75 -6.00
CA GLN A 18 -27.87 8.89 -4.70
C GLN A 18 -28.28 7.77 -3.72
N GLY A 19 -29.46 7.16 -3.89
CA GLY A 19 -29.96 6.06 -3.06
C GLY A 19 -29.35 4.69 -3.37
N HIS A 20 -28.35 4.62 -4.24
CA HIS A 20 -27.80 3.38 -4.81
C HIS A 20 -28.82 2.60 -5.67
N VAL A 21 -28.32 1.74 -6.55
CA VAL A 21 -29.16 0.92 -7.43
C VAL A 21 -28.70 -0.53 -7.35
N PHE A 22 -29.64 -1.44 -7.15
CA PHE A 22 -29.38 -2.87 -7.09
C PHE A 22 -30.00 -3.59 -8.29
N TYR A 23 -29.16 -4.14 -9.17
CA TYR A 23 -29.59 -4.94 -10.30
C TYR A 23 -29.57 -6.43 -9.93
N VAL A 24 -30.76 -7.03 -9.79
CA VAL A 24 -30.94 -8.45 -9.44
C VAL A 24 -31.39 -9.27 -10.65
N GLY A 25 -30.93 -10.52 -10.73
CA GLY A 25 -31.34 -11.47 -11.77
C GLY A 25 -30.34 -12.59 -11.99
N THR A 26 -30.72 -13.64 -12.73
CA THR A 26 -29.86 -14.81 -13.02
C THR A 26 -28.81 -14.52 -14.11
N THR A 27 -27.90 -15.45 -14.38
CA THR A 27 -26.92 -15.27 -15.48
C THR A 27 -27.63 -15.21 -16.82
N GLY A 28 -27.20 -14.29 -17.70
CA GLY A 28 -27.80 -14.11 -19.03
C GLY A 28 -28.95 -13.12 -19.12
N VAL A 29 -29.53 -12.64 -18.00
CA VAL A 29 -30.70 -11.73 -18.04
C VAL A 29 -30.39 -10.26 -18.33
N GLY A 30 -29.12 -9.93 -18.62
CA GLY A 30 -28.73 -8.57 -19.03
C GLY A 30 -28.15 -7.67 -17.93
N LYS A 31 -27.77 -8.20 -16.75
CA LYS A 31 -27.13 -7.39 -15.68
C LYS A 31 -25.90 -6.62 -16.16
N THR A 32 -24.99 -7.27 -16.89
CA THR A 32 -23.80 -6.61 -17.47
C THR A 32 -24.21 -5.49 -18.43
N ARG A 33 -25.27 -5.70 -19.21
CA ARG A 33 -25.76 -4.68 -20.15
C ARG A 33 -26.35 -3.47 -19.43
N ALA A 34 -27.06 -3.68 -18.33
CA ALA A 34 -27.54 -2.59 -17.48
C ALA A 34 -26.38 -1.78 -16.89
N LEU A 35 -25.34 -2.45 -16.38
CA LEU A 35 -24.12 -1.81 -15.91
C LEU A 35 -23.43 -0.99 -17.00
N GLU A 36 -23.26 -1.57 -18.20
CA GLU A 36 -22.69 -0.86 -19.34
C GLU A 36 -23.45 0.44 -19.61
N LEU A 37 -24.78 0.36 -19.75
CA LEU A 37 -25.62 1.53 -20.03
C LEU A 37 -25.48 2.63 -18.98
N ALA A 38 -25.45 2.27 -17.69
CA ALA A 38 -25.24 3.23 -16.61
C ALA A 38 -23.84 3.87 -16.70
N ALA A 39 -22.80 3.04 -16.85
CA ALA A 39 -21.42 3.49 -16.93
C ALA A 39 -21.16 4.39 -18.15
N ARG A 40 -21.71 4.07 -19.33
CA ARG A 40 -21.57 4.94 -20.52
C ARG A 40 -22.11 6.34 -20.26
N GLN A 41 -23.29 6.41 -19.63
CA GLN A 41 -23.93 7.69 -19.31
C GLN A 41 -23.09 8.49 -18.33
N ASP A 42 -22.57 7.85 -17.28
CA ASP A 42 -21.70 8.53 -16.29
C ASP A 42 -20.38 9.00 -16.90
N ILE A 43 -19.76 8.18 -17.73
CA ILE A 43 -18.52 8.53 -18.42
C ILE A 43 -18.74 9.78 -19.28
N ARG A 44 -19.82 9.80 -20.08
CA ARG A 44 -20.18 10.92 -20.96
C ARG A 44 -20.55 12.19 -20.19
N ASN A 45 -21.19 12.05 -19.04
CA ASN A 45 -21.57 13.16 -18.17
C ASN A 45 -20.39 13.71 -17.33
N GLY A 46 -19.18 13.15 -17.49
CA GLY A 46 -17.99 13.59 -16.76
C GLY A 46 -17.87 13.02 -15.33
N HIS A 47 -18.75 12.10 -14.93
CA HIS A 47 -18.70 11.47 -13.60
C HIS A 47 -17.62 10.37 -13.55
N PRO A 48 -16.81 10.26 -12.47
CA PRO A 48 -15.88 9.16 -12.33
C PRO A 48 -16.63 7.83 -12.22
N VAL A 49 -16.12 6.80 -12.89
CA VAL A 49 -16.68 5.44 -12.85
C VAL A 49 -15.59 4.48 -12.40
N ILE A 50 -15.87 3.72 -11.35
CA ILE A 50 -15.04 2.61 -10.88
C ILE A 50 -15.83 1.33 -11.11
N CYS A 51 -15.27 0.40 -11.90
CA CYS A 51 -15.91 -0.86 -12.24
C CYS A 51 -15.07 -2.01 -11.67
N MET A 52 -15.70 -2.86 -10.84
CA MET A 52 -15.12 -4.09 -10.35
C MET A 52 -15.74 -5.27 -11.11
N ASP A 53 -14.95 -5.90 -11.97
CA ASP A 53 -15.41 -7.02 -12.78
C ASP A 53 -14.69 -8.33 -12.38
N PRO A 54 -15.29 -9.14 -11.49
CA PRO A 54 -14.68 -10.40 -11.07
C PRO A 54 -14.66 -11.47 -12.18
N LYS A 55 -15.40 -11.27 -13.28
CA LYS A 55 -15.48 -12.22 -14.38
C LYS A 55 -14.46 -11.93 -15.49
N GLY A 56 -13.91 -10.72 -15.53
CA GLY A 56 -12.99 -10.29 -16.57
C GLY A 56 -13.63 -10.28 -17.97
N ASP A 57 -14.87 -9.80 -18.08
CA ASP A 57 -15.64 -9.72 -19.30
C ASP A 57 -14.97 -8.78 -20.33
N PRO A 58 -14.45 -9.31 -21.45
CA PRO A 58 -13.77 -8.49 -22.46
C PRO A 58 -14.69 -7.48 -23.15
N ALA A 59 -16.00 -7.77 -23.23
CA ALA A 59 -16.97 -6.86 -23.82
C ALA A 59 -17.21 -5.65 -22.91
N LEU A 60 -17.32 -5.87 -21.60
CA LEU A 60 -17.42 -4.79 -20.61
C LEU A 60 -16.16 -3.92 -20.64
N PHE A 61 -14.96 -4.52 -20.66
CA PHE A 61 -13.71 -3.78 -20.78
C PHE A 61 -13.68 -2.88 -22.04
N ARG A 62 -13.95 -3.46 -23.23
CA ARG A 62 -13.97 -2.70 -24.50
C ARG A 62 -15.01 -1.59 -24.47
N CYS A 63 -16.17 -1.84 -23.86
CA CYS A 63 -17.21 -0.84 -23.67
C CYS A 63 -16.71 0.35 -22.84
N LEU A 64 -16.16 0.12 -21.66
CA LEU A 64 -15.69 1.19 -20.77
C LEU A 64 -14.49 1.94 -21.37
N HIS A 65 -13.51 1.22 -21.92
CA HIS A 65 -12.35 1.83 -22.57
C HIS A 65 -12.75 2.68 -23.78
N GLY A 66 -13.61 2.15 -24.66
CA GLY A 66 -14.07 2.88 -25.84
C GLY A 66 -14.90 4.13 -25.48
N GLU A 67 -15.72 4.07 -24.43
CA GLU A 67 -16.46 5.25 -23.96
C GLU A 67 -15.55 6.29 -23.31
N ALA A 68 -14.55 5.88 -22.53
CA ALA A 68 -13.56 6.80 -21.97
C ALA A 68 -12.78 7.53 -23.08
N GLN A 69 -12.37 6.80 -24.13
CA GLN A 69 -11.71 7.40 -25.30
C GLN A 69 -12.62 8.41 -26.02
N ARG A 70 -13.88 8.06 -26.29
CA ARG A 70 -14.85 8.97 -26.94
C ARG A 70 -15.11 10.22 -26.10
N ALA A 71 -15.18 10.08 -24.79
CA ALA A 71 -15.33 11.19 -23.85
C ALA A 71 -14.02 11.95 -23.60
N LYS A 72 -12.89 11.53 -24.18
CA LYS A 72 -11.54 12.08 -23.98
C LYS A 72 -11.13 12.10 -22.50
N ARG A 73 -11.39 11.01 -21.78
CA ARG A 73 -11.12 10.86 -20.34
C ARG A 73 -10.01 9.83 -20.10
N PRO A 74 -9.19 10.00 -19.05
CA PRO A 74 -8.20 8.99 -18.68
C PRO A 74 -8.89 7.68 -18.30
N PHE A 75 -8.28 6.57 -18.68
CA PHE A 75 -8.74 5.22 -18.37
C PHE A 75 -7.62 4.44 -17.68
N TYR A 76 -7.93 3.88 -16.51
CA TYR A 76 -7.00 3.06 -15.75
C TYR A 76 -7.53 1.63 -15.69
N PHE A 77 -6.72 0.68 -16.15
CA PHE A 77 -7.01 -0.74 -16.06
C PHE A 77 -6.17 -1.35 -14.95
N PHE A 78 -6.77 -2.12 -14.04
CA PHE A 78 -6.04 -2.85 -13.01
C PHE A 78 -6.38 -4.33 -13.10
N HIS A 79 -5.38 -5.18 -13.36
CA HIS A 79 -5.56 -6.62 -13.51
C HIS A 79 -4.34 -7.39 -12.97
N LEU A 80 -4.58 -8.39 -12.13
CA LEU A 80 -3.52 -9.16 -11.47
C LEU A 80 -2.82 -10.16 -12.41
N GLY A 81 -3.53 -10.69 -13.41
CA GLY A 81 -2.99 -11.64 -14.38
C GLY A 81 -2.25 -11.03 -15.58
N TYR A 82 -2.27 -9.70 -15.73
CA TYR A 82 -1.63 -8.98 -16.86
C TYR A 82 -0.83 -7.77 -16.34
N PRO A 83 0.21 -7.99 -15.52
CA PRO A 83 0.91 -6.92 -14.82
C PRO A 83 1.57 -5.89 -15.75
N GLU A 84 1.98 -6.30 -16.94
CA GLU A 84 2.57 -5.45 -17.99
C GLU A 84 1.57 -4.45 -18.61
N HIS A 85 0.28 -4.77 -18.56
CA HIS A 85 -0.81 -3.92 -19.07
C HIS A 85 -1.63 -3.26 -17.97
N SER A 86 -1.34 -3.58 -16.71
CA SER A 86 -2.06 -3.10 -15.54
C SER A 86 -1.45 -1.81 -14.99
N ALA A 87 -2.31 -0.90 -14.53
CA ALA A 87 -1.93 0.25 -13.74
C ALA A 87 -1.28 -0.21 -12.42
N ARG A 88 -0.26 0.52 -11.99
CA ARG A 88 0.41 0.26 -10.71
C ARG A 88 -0.35 0.94 -9.58
N TYR A 89 -0.51 0.22 -8.48
CA TYR A 89 -1.19 0.73 -7.30
C TYR A 89 -0.38 0.44 -6.03
N ASN A 90 -0.10 1.49 -5.25
CA ASN A 90 0.48 1.37 -3.91
C ASN A 90 -0.52 1.94 -2.89
N PRO A 91 -1.34 1.08 -2.24
CA PRO A 91 -2.33 1.50 -1.26
C PRO A 91 -1.73 1.99 0.06
N ILE A 92 -0.43 1.86 0.31
CA ILE A 92 0.19 2.30 1.56
C ILE A 92 1.18 3.45 1.36
N GLY A 93 1.51 3.80 0.11
CA GLY A 93 2.43 4.89 -0.22
C GLY A 93 1.80 6.29 -0.20
N ARG A 94 0.46 6.39 -0.15
CA ARG A 94 -0.26 7.66 0.07
C ARG A 94 -1.02 7.59 1.39
N PHE A 95 -0.65 8.44 2.33
CA PHE A 95 -1.21 8.50 3.67
C PHE A 95 -1.26 9.94 4.15
N SER A 96 -2.22 10.27 5.02
CA SER A 96 -2.25 11.57 5.70
C SER A 96 -1.49 11.50 7.02
N ARG A 97 -1.54 10.34 7.68
CA ARG A 97 -0.77 10.01 8.89
C ARG A 97 0.04 8.75 8.64
N LEU A 98 1.29 8.74 9.08
CA LEU A 98 2.20 7.61 8.85
C LEU A 98 1.72 6.31 9.52
N THR A 99 0.96 6.40 10.61
CA THR A 99 0.31 5.27 11.26
C THR A 99 -0.64 4.50 10.33
N GLU A 100 -1.18 5.15 9.28
CA GLU A 100 -2.04 4.48 8.30
C GLU A 100 -1.31 3.39 7.51
N VAL A 101 0.01 3.51 7.32
CA VAL A 101 0.82 2.49 6.65
C VAL A 101 0.70 1.16 7.41
N ALA A 102 0.96 1.19 8.71
CA ALA A 102 0.87 0.02 9.57
C ALA A 102 -0.56 -0.49 9.71
N THR A 103 -1.53 0.40 9.90
CA THR A 103 -2.94 0.02 10.06
C THR A 103 -3.49 -0.67 8.81
N ARG A 104 -3.16 -0.19 7.61
CA ARG A 104 -3.62 -0.81 6.34
C ARG A 104 -3.06 -2.21 6.13
N ILE A 105 -1.84 -2.49 6.60
CA ILE A 105 -1.25 -3.84 6.56
C ILE A 105 -1.85 -4.73 7.66
N ALA A 106 -1.90 -4.25 8.90
CA ALA A 106 -2.36 -5.04 10.05
C ALA A 106 -3.85 -5.40 10.00
N ASN A 107 -4.68 -4.58 9.35
CA ASN A 107 -6.12 -4.88 9.17
C ASN A 107 -6.40 -6.14 8.35
N GLN A 108 -5.41 -6.66 7.62
CA GLN A 108 -5.52 -7.93 6.91
C GLN A 108 -5.30 -9.16 7.82
N LEU A 109 -4.81 -8.94 9.05
CA LEU A 109 -4.50 -10.01 9.99
C LEU A 109 -5.70 -10.33 10.90
N PRO A 110 -5.87 -11.61 11.31
CA PRO A 110 -6.91 -12.00 12.25
C PRO A 110 -6.81 -11.22 13.57
N ALA A 111 -7.96 -10.85 14.15
CA ALA A 111 -8.04 -9.99 15.33
C ALA A 111 -8.48 -10.71 16.61
N GLN A 112 -8.56 -12.05 16.63
CA GLN A 112 -9.12 -12.80 17.76
C GLN A 112 -8.09 -13.75 18.40
N GLY A 113 -8.13 -13.86 19.73
CA GLY A 113 -7.30 -14.76 20.51
C GLY A 113 -5.81 -14.41 20.45
N ASN A 114 -4.94 -15.43 20.40
CA ASN A 114 -3.49 -15.27 20.31
C ASN A 114 -3.01 -14.51 19.06
N ALA A 115 -3.89 -14.31 18.06
CA ALA A 115 -3.57 -13.51 16.87
C ALA A 115 -3.50 -12.00 17.16
N GLU A 116 -4.07 -11.51 18.27
CA GLU A 116 -4.05 -10.09 18.58
C GLU A 116 -2.64 -9.58 18.90
N ALA A 117 -1.88 -10.31 19.73
CA ALA A 117 -0.50 -9.97 20.04
C ALA A 117 0.38 -9.99 18.78
N PHE A 118 0.17 -10.98 17.90
CA PHE A 118 0.87 -11.06 16.62
C PHE A 118 0.53 -9.87 15.70
N ARG A 119 -0.76 -9.49 15.63
CA ARG A 119 -1.21 -8.31 14.88
C ARG A 119 -0.59 -7.02 15.42
N GLN A 120 -0.53 -6.86 16.74
CA GLN A 120 0.10 -5.70 17.38
C GLN A 120 1.59 -5.64 17.09
N PHE A 121 2.30 -6.77 17.17
CA PHE A 121 3.71 -6.87 16.79
C PHE A 121 3.93 -6.48 15.32
N ALA A 122 3.15 -7.06 14.40
CA ALA A 122 3.23 -6.74 12.98
C ALA A 122 2.94 -5.26 12.70
N TRP A 123 1.99 -4.67 13.43
CA TRP A 123 1.68 -3.24 13.34
C TRP A 123 2.86 -2.39 13.81
N LEU A 124 3.41 -2.65 15.01
CA LEU A 124 4.53 -1.90 15.57
C LEU A 124 5.75 -1.95 14.66
N PHE A 125 6.10 -3.15 14.20
CA PHE A 125 7.23 -3.35 13.29
C PHE A 125 7.04 -2.62 11.96
N THR A 126 5.85 -2.74 11.34
CA THR A 126 5.54 -2.03 10.09
C THR A 126 5.58 -0.52 10.28
N HIS A 127 5.09 -0.03 11.43
CA HIS A 127 5.06 1.39 11.73
C HIS A 127 6.47 1.97 11.77
N MET A 128 7.38 1.26 12.42
CA MET A 128 8.79 1.61 12.57
C MET A 128 9.56 1.59 11.26
N VAL A 129 9.36 0.55 10.44
CA VAL A 129 9.89 0.53 9.06
C VAL A 129 9.35 1.70 8.25
N GLY A 130 8.05 2.01 8.40
CA GLY A 130 7.44 3.18 7.77
C GLY A 130 8.08 4.50 8.21
N GLN A 131 8.39 4.66 9.49
CA GLN A 131 9.09 5.83 10.05
C GLN A 131 10.50 5.98 9.50
N ALA A 132 11.28 4.90 9.51
CA ALA A 132 12.64 4.92 8.99
C ALA A 132 12.66 5.24 7.48
N LEU A 133 11.80 4.61 6.68
CA LEU A 133 11.69 4.90 5.25
C LEU A 133 11.27 6.36 5.01
N PHE A 134 10.27 6.86 5.74
CA PHE A 134 9.80 8.23 5.59
C PHE A 134 10.89 9.26 5.93
N ALA A 135 11.64 9.05 7.02
CA ALA A 135 12.76 9.90 7.41
C ALA A 135 13.88 9.91 6.36
N LEU A 136 14.11 8.78 5.70
CA LEU A 136 15.05 8.65 4.58
C LEU A 136 14.53 9.26 3.26
N GLY A 137 13.36 9.92 3.26
CA GLY A 137 12.74 10.48 2.06
C GLY A 137 12.15 9.42 1.12
N GLU A 138 12.02 8.18 1.59
CA GLU A 138 11.48 7.07 0.82
C GLU A 138 10.01 6.83 1.09
N ARG A 139 9.27 6.56 0.01
CA ARG A 139 7.88 6.12 0.14
C ARG A 139 7.83 4.64 0.54
N PRO A 140 7.05 4.30 1.59
CA PRO A 140 6.74 2.92 1.93
C PRO A 140 5.95 2.22 0.80
N ASP A 141 6.27 0.96 0.58
CA ASP A 141 5.54 0.04 -0.29
C ASP A 141 5.65 -1.38 0.25
N TYR A 142 4.79 -2.29 -0.21
CA TYR A 142 4.75 -3.66 0.30
C TYR A 142 6.07 -4.40 0.15
N ARG A 143 6.82 -4.16 -0.93
CA ARG A 143 8.07 -4.85 -1.21
C ARG A 143 9.16 -4.39 -0.25
N LYS A 144 9.31 -3.08 -0.04
CA LYS A 144 10.25 -2.53 0.93
C LYS A 144 9.93 -2.98 2.34
N THR A 145 8.65 -2.90 2.73
CA THR A 145 8.22 -3.36 4.05
C THR A 145 8.56 -4.84 4.26
N LEU A 146 8.23 -5.71 3.29
CA LEU A 146 8.54 -7.14 3.37
C LEU A 146 10.05 -7.41 3.40
N GLN A 147 10.82 -6.72 2.54
CA GLN A 147 12.28 -6.83 2.50
C GLN A 147 12.89 -6.51 3.87
N HIS A 148 12.46 -5.42 4.50
CA HIS A 148 12.96 -5.00 5.80
C HIS A 148 12.43 -5.83 6.97
N MET A 149 11.27 -6.48 6.79
CA MET A 149 10.77 -7.48 7.74
C MET A 149 11.60 -8.75 7.77
N SER A 150 12.16 -9.15 6.62
CA SER A 150 13.09 -10.29 6.56
C SER A 150 14.52 -9.93 6.98
N ASN A 151 14.98 -8.72 6.65
CA ASN A 151 16.29 -8.22 7.05
C ASN A 151 16.26 -6.71 7.32
N ILE A 152 16.28 -6.34 8.59
CA ILE A 152 16.19 -4.93 9.02
C ILE A 152 17.53 -4.19 8.93
N ASP A 153 18.66 -4.90 8.96
CA ASP A 153 19.99 -4.30 9.10
C ASP A 153 20.32 -3.26 8.02
N PRO A 154 20.01 -3.46 6.73
CA PRO A 154 20.25 -2.44 5.71
C PRO A 154 19.45 -1.15 5.95
N LEU A 155 18.24 -1.24 6.50
CA LEU A 155 17.45 -0.06 6.85
C LEU A 155 18.01 0.63 8.09
N LEU A 156 18.40 -0.16 9.09
CA LEU A 156 19.02 0.31 10.32
C LEU A 156 20.28 1.11 10.00
N VAL A 157 21.22 0.54 9.23
CA VAL A 157 22.46 1.23 8.85
C VAL A 157 22.14 2.57 8.19
N ARG A 158 21.31 2.56 7.15
CA ARG A 158 20.96 3.79 6.41
C ARG A 158 20.28 4.83 7.29
N TYR A 159 19.37 4.40 8.16
CA TYR A 159 18.67 5.29 9.09
C TYR A 159 19.62 5.91 10.11
N PHE A 160 20.45 5.10 10.76
CA PHE A 160 21.41 5.57 11.77
C PHE A 160 22.43 6.53 11.18
N GLU A 161 22.99 6.23 10.00
CA GLU A 161 23.94 7.14 9.35
C GLU A 161 23.27 8.46 8.96
N HIS A 162 22.05 8.40 8.39
CA HIS A 162 21.28 9.61 8.10
C HIS A 162 20.99 10.43 9.36
N TRP A 163 20.58 9.79 10.45
CA TRP A 163 20.26 10.47 11.70
C TRP A 163 21.51 11.10 12.35
N LEU A 164 22.61 10.34 12.44
CA LEU A 164 23.89 10.81 12.99
C LEU A 164 24.48 11.97 12.18
N ASP A 165 24.24 12.02 10.87
CA ASP A 165 24.64 13.16 10.03
C ASP A 165 23.95 14.47 10.40
N HIS A 166 22.75 14.40 10.98
CA HIS A 166 21.96 15.59 11.33
C HIS A 166 21.98 15.91 12.83
N ARG A 167 22.12 14.89 13.68
CA ARG A 167 21.96 15.00 15.14
C ARG A 167 23.11 14.40 15.94
N GLY A 168 24.00 13.66 15.29
CA GLY A 168 25.10 12.98 15.95
C GLY A 168 26.23 13.93 16.36
N PRO A 169 27.17 13.43 17.19
CA PRO A 169 28.38 14.17 17.53
C PRO A 169 29.19 14.56 16.29
N SER A 170 29.86 15.73 16.32
CA SER A 170 30.74 16.14 15.24
C SER A 170 31.87 15.12 15.04
N GLY A 171 32.04 14.63 13.82
CA GLY A 171 33.06 13.62 13.51
C GLY A 171 32.71 12.19 13.95
N TRP A 172 31.43 11.89 14.22
CA TRP A 172 30.97 10.56 14.66
C TRP A 172 31.52 9.39 13.80
N ARG A 173 31.72 9.60 12.49
CA ARG A 173 32.32 8.60 11.59
C ARG A 173 33.74 8.18 12.01
N ALA A 174 34.58 9.14 12.38
CA ALA A 174 35.93 8.83 12.85
C ALA A 174 35.91 8.13 14.22
N MET A 175 34.91 8.44 15.05
CA MET A 175 34.76 7.84 16.39
C MET A 175 34.28 6.39 16.31
N ILE A 176 33.41 6.05 15.36
CA ILE A 176 32.89 4.68 15.20
C ILE A 176 33.86 3.76 14.46
N ASP A 177 34.68 4.31 13.55
CA ASP A 177 35.67 3.55 12.79
C ASP A 177 36.98 3.32 13.59
N ALA A 178 37.06 3.87 14.81
CA ALA A 178 38.16 3.60 15.73
C ALA A 178 38.20 2.10 16.10
N PRO A 179 39.38 1.47 16.23
CA PRO A 179 39.48 0.06 16.55
C PRO A 179 38.90 -0.22 17.94
N ALA A 180 37.68 -0.76 17.97
CA ALA A 180 37.07 -1.27 19.19
C ALA A 180 37.67 -2.64 19.53
N GLU A 181 37.80 -2.94 20.83
CA GLU A 181 38.08 -4.30 21.28
C GLU A 181 37.06 -5.27 20.64
N LYS A 182 37.56 -6.34 20.01
CA LYS A 182 36.73 -7.37 19.39
C LYS A 182 36.00 -8.16 20.48
N ALA A 183 34.94 -7.58 21.04
CA ALA A 183 33.97 -8.32 21.84
C ALA A 183 33.17 -9.22 20.89
N ASP A 184 33.32 -10.55 21.05
CA ASP A 184 32.61 -11.54 20.24
C ASP A 184 31.10 -11.30 20.40
N PRO A 185 30.36 -11.06 19.31
CA PRO A 185 28.94 -10.78 19.42
C PRO A 185 28.22 -11.98 20.05
N PRO A 186 27.26 -11.75 20.97
CA PRO A 186 26.36 -12.78 21.48
C PRO A 186 25.81 -13.66 20.36
N ARG A 187 25.58 -14.96 20.61
CA ARG A 187 25.14 -15.93 19.59
C ARG A 187 23.94 -15.48 18.74
N HIS A 188 23.03 -14.69 19.30
CA HIS A 188 21.85 -14.16 18.60
C HIS A 188 22.14 -12.99 17.63
N LEU A 189 23.36 -12.43 17.65
CA LEU A 189 23.82 -11.34 16.79
C LEU A 189 24.86 -11.77 15.76
N LYS A 190 25.29 -13.05 15.74
CA LYS A 190 26.36 -13.53 14.84
C LYS A 190 26.03 -13.43 13.34
N ASN A 191 24.74 -13.35 12.98
CA ASN A 191 24.28 -13.20 11.59
C ASN A 191 23.91 -11.76 11.22
N ARG A 192 24.11 -10.77 12.11
CA ARG A 192 23.82 -9.36 11.84
C ARG A 192 24.95 -8.75 11.01
N ASP A 193 24.60 -7.71 10.25
CA ASP A 193 25.56 -6.89 9.51
C ASP A 193 26.57 -6.25 10.48
N PRO A 194 27.89 -6.37 10.24
CA PRO A 194 28.91 -5.78 11.11
C PRO A 194 28.77 -4.27 11.30
N ARG A 195 28.34 -3.54 10.28
CA ARG A 195 28.12 -2.09 10.35
C ARG A 195 26.93 -1.75 11.23
N ALA A 196 25.85 -2.53 11.14
CA ALA A 196 24.69 -2.37 12.02
C ALA A 196 25.08 -2.55 13.49
N LEU A 197 25.90 -3.57 13.79
CA LEU A 197 26.39 -3.81 15.15
C LEU A 197 27.27 -2.67 15.67
N GLN A 198 28.15 -2.11 14.85
CA GLN A 198 28.96 -0.95 15.21
C GLN A 198 28.08 0.25 15.55
N LEU A 199 27.09 0.56 14.70
CA LEU A 199 26.19 1.70 14.90
C LEU A 199 25.38 1.55 16.18
N LEU A 200 24.85 0.36 16.46
CA LEU A 200 24.13 0.07 17.71
C LEU A 200 25.03 0.22 18.94
N ARG A 201 26.28 -0.25 18.88
CA ARG A 201 27.25 -0.10 19.99
C ARG A 201 27.59 1.36 20.22
N PHE A 202 27.88 2.10 19.15
CA PHE A 202 28.19 3.52 19.21
C PHE A 202 27.03 4.32 19.81
N TYR A 203 25.82 4.08 19.32
CA TYR A 203 24.59 4.71 19.79
C TYR A 203 24.36 4.50 21.29
N LYS A 204 24.52 3.25 21.78
CA LYS A 204 24.41 2.94 23.21
C LYS A 204 25.53 3.55 24.05
N ALA A 205 26.78 3.49 23.58
CA ALA A 205 27.94 3.97 24.33
C ALA A 205 27.92 5.49 24.55
N HIS A 206 27.27 6.23 23.66
CA HIS A 206 27.13 7.69 23.74
C HIS A 206 25.77 8.12 24.33
N GLU A 207 24.99 7.18 24.88
CA GLU A 207 23.68 7.43 25.49
C GLU A 207 22.75 8.27 24.59
N LEU A 208 22.80 7.99 23.28
CA LEU A 208 22.01 8.70 22.29
C LEU A 208 20.54 8.25 22.33
N TYR A 209 19.65 9.16 21.94
CA TYR A 209 18.22 8.92 21.93
C TYR A 209 17.56 9.41 20.65
N ASP A 210 16.85 8.50 19.98
CA ASP A 210 15.93 8.75 18.89
C ASP A 210 14.84 7.66 18.88
N PRO A 211 13.56 8.05 18.83
CA PRO A 211 12.44 7.10 18.96
C PRO A 211 12.34 6.09 17.82
N VAL A 212 12.88 6.39 16.63
CA VAL A 212 12.90 5.46 15.49
C VAL A 212 14.14 4.56 15.58
N ALA A 213 15.30 5.12 15.95
CA ALA A 213 16.53 4.35 16.16
C ALA A 213 16.36 3.30 17.27
N ASP A 214 15.72 3.66 18.38
CA ASP A 214 15.44 2.75 19.51
C ASP A 214 14.51 1.60 19.14
N GLY A 215 13.70 1.79 18.11
CA GLY A 215 12.81 0.77 17.62
C GLY A 215 13.51 -0.28 16.74
N LEU A 216 14.46 0.14 15.88
CA LEU A 216 15.10 -0.68 14.84
C LEU A 216 16.06 -1.74 15.39
#